data_AF-A0A961U1X7-F1
#
_entry.id   AF-A0A961U1X7-F1
#
_cell.length_a   1.000
_cell.length_b   1.000
_cell.length_c   1.000
_cell.angle_alpha   90.00
_cell.angle_beta   90.00
_cell.angle_gamma   90.00
#
_symmetry.space_group_name_H-M   'P 1'
#
loop_
_entity.id
_entity.type
_entity.pdbx_description
1 polymer ?
#
loop_
_entity_poly.entity_id
_entity_poly.type
_entity_poly.pdbx_seq_one_letter_code
_entity_poly.pdbx_strand_id
1 'polypeptide(L)'
;MKQHLIECGVTAPSSEEAMVMNVHGPAKNVNLRIDYISRTMLSNLPDLLIDLLEVAAYVYCADQRLARGSDQLSKFGESWRRSLRFKIPVRDLAVWQDPDVQEALIDTLGFLSDDSYSFEFRQAETPVQPKELYFHDLIDPADEHDEVALFSGGVDSFAGAVTDLVANNRSLTLVGHYSSTKVRSVQEDLIAELKRRGFDRHLSYIPVWVSNEGVRAREYTQRTRSFLFACLGLVVARMSGKDSFSFYENGVVSINLPLAGDVVGGRATRTTHPKVLRGLEQLFTLLLDRDIRIQTPLQWLTKKEVTAKIAAAGMADLIAQTVSCTRPRKWTENQKHCGVCSQCIDRRFGILAAGLGDQEPSERYMQDLLLDDRSNGDDLRMALAYVSLFKKIAATSKERFLVDFPEIVSAVGHFPGLTASEAGDRLYDLFQRHARSVEDVISSAVREYGTALYRNELPAASLLSACYNRGHVEIAPPSNYDNDAKTFMDRLSAQTLEFAFDDEQERVHFQGGLTLEGANFKIVAALIEAFRSAKKRQTEVQFLSAPDLADHLRISEQSMRQQLRRLREAIEPLNVTMGIPTDQDTFIQT
;
A
#
# COMPACT_ATOMS: atom_id res chain seq x y z
N MET A 1 17.03 -1.21 -12.91
CA MET A 1 16.37 -2.09 -11.93
C MET A 1 17.43 -2.61 -10.97
N LYS A 2 17.26 -2.48 -9.65
CA LYS A 2 18.27 -2.95 -8.70
C LYS A 2 18.27 -4.48 -8.67
N GLN A 3 19.44 -5.07 -8.85
CA GLN A 3 19.63 -6.52 -8.82
C GLN A 3 20.00 -6.96 -7.40
N HIS A 4 19.41 -8.05 -6.95
CA HIS A 4 19.65 -8.65 -5.65
C HIS A 4 19.99 -10.13 -5.85
N LEU A 5 21.14 -10.56 -5.31
CA LEU A 5 21.53 -11.95 -5.25
C LEU A 5 21.12 -12.53 -3.89
N ILE A 6 20.37 -13.62 -3.91
CA ILE A 6 19.91 -14.36 -2.73
C ILE A 6 20.49 -15.77 -2.80
N GLU A 7 21.33 -16.12 -1.83
CA GLU A 7 21.99 -17.42 -1.76
C GLU A 7 21.41 -18.22 -0.59
N CYS A 8 20.76 -19.33 -0.92
CA CYS A 8 20.04 -20.14 0.05
C CYS A 8 20.86 -21.40 0.43
N GLY A 9 20.74 -21.84 1.67
CA GLY A 9 21.43 -23.05 2.15
C GLY A 9 22.97 -22.94 2.09
N VAL A 10 23.51 -21.74 2.30
CA VAL A 10 24.96 -21.50 2.41
C VAL A 10 25.28 -20.89 3.77
N THR A 11 26.47 -21.17 4.31
CA THR A 11 26.92 -20.64 5.60
C THR A 11 27.48 -19.22 5.49
N ALA A 12 28.00 -18.83 4.32
CA ALA A 12 28.57 -17.52 4.05
C ALA A 12 28.19 -17.02 2.65
N PRO A 13 28.04 -15.69 2.46
CA PRO A 13 27.76 -15.12 1.15
C PRO A 13 28.96 -15.23 0.21
N SER A 14 28.72 -15.34 -1.09
CA SER A 14 29.77 -15.29 -2.12
C SER A 14 30.30 -13.87 -2.38
N SER A 15 29.57 -12.84 -1.97
CA SER A 15 29.98 -11.43 -2.07
C SER A 15 29.31 -10.57 -0.97
N GLU A 16 29.85 -9.38 -0.68
CA GLU A 16 29.27 -8.48 0.34
C GLU A 16 27.82 -8.05 0.03
N GLU A 17 27.41 -8.07 -1.24
CA GLU A 17 26.07 -7.68 -1.68
C GLU A 17 25.07 -8.86 -1.70
N ALA A 18 25.54 -10.10 -1.54
CA ALA A 18 24.70 -11.29 -1.55
C ALA A 18 23.98 -11.49 -0.21
N MET A 19 22.68 -11.79 -0.28
CA MET A 19 21.88 -12.09 0.90
C MET A 19 21.82 -13.59 1.15
N VAL A 20 22.37 -14.03 2.28
CA VAL A 20 22.26 -15.43 2.71
C VAL A 20 20.92 -15.70 3.37
N MET A 21 20.27 -16.81 3.00
CA MET A 21 19.04 -17.28 3.64
C MET A 21 19.10 -18.77 3.97
N ASN A 22 18.75 -19.14 5.20
CA ASN A 22 18.76 -20.53 5.63
C ASN A 22 17.53 -20.84 6.49
N VAL A 23 16.81 -21.91 6.14
CA VAL A 23 15.72 -22.45 6.97
C VAL A 23 16.21 -23.35 8.10
N HIS A 24 17.47 -23.79 8.05
CA HIS A 24 18.08 -24.77 8.95
C HIS A 24 19.56 -24.45 9.26
N GLY A 25 20.14 -25.19 10.21
CA GLY A 25 21.54 -25.07 10.60
C GLY A 25 21.85 -23.87 11.50
N PRO A 26 23.13 -23.71 11.92
CA PRO A 26 23.54 -22.65 12.84
C PRO A 26 23.40 -21.24 12.25
N ALA A 27 23.35 -21.11 10.92
CA ALA A 27 23.13 -19.86 10.20
C ALA A 27 21.65 -19.60 9.85
N LYS A 28 20.72 -20.31 10.49
CA LYS A 28 19.28 -20.16 10.26
C LYS A 28 18.83 -18.72 10.47
N ASN A 29 18.12 -18.19 9.48
CA ASN A 29 17.52 -16.85 9.53
C ASN A 29 16.12 -16.81 8.88
N VAL A 30 15.59 -17.95 8.45
CA VAL A 30 14.22 -18.12 7.97
C VAL A 30 13.56 -19.16 8.89
N ASN A 31 12.47 -18.77 9.53
CA ASN A 31 11.59 -19.69 10.23
C ASN A 31 10.62 -20.30 9.23
N LEU A 32 10.68 -21.61 9.09
CA LEU A 32 9.66 -22.44 8.46
C LEU A 32 9.27 -23.49 9.51
N ARG A 33 8.21 -23.23 10.28
CA ARG A 33 7.72 -24.16 11.30
C ARG A 33 6.32 -24.63 10.94
N ILE A 34 6.17 -25.94 10.85
CA ILE A 34 4.90 -26.59 10.53
C ILE A 34 4.58 -27.58 11.66
N ASP A 35 4.66 -27.07 12.89
CA ASP A 35 4.59 -27.84 14.15
C ASP A 35 3.24 -28.54 14.40
N TYR A 36 2.29 -28.48 13.46
CA TYR A 36 0.90 -28.94 13.62
C TYR A 36 0.50 -30.01 12.60
N ILE A 37 1.43 -30.45 11.75
CA ILE A 37 1.21 -31.58 10.85
C ILE A 37 1.69 -32.87 11.55
N SER A 38 0.92 -33.96 11.47
CA SER A 38 1.22 -35.22 12.17
C SER A 38 2.56 -35.87 11.73
N ARG A 39 3.35 -36.49 12.65
CA ARG A 39 4.66 -37.11 12.32
C ARG A 39 4.47 -38.23 11.30
N THR A 40 3.34 -38.94 11.36
CA THR A 40 3.00 -40.03 10.44
C THR A 40 2.74 -39.53 9.01
N MET A 41 2.07 -38.40 8.83
CA MET A 41 1.95 -37.80 7.49
C MET A 41 3.29 -37.23 7.01
N LEU A 42 4.13 -36.74 7.93
CA LEU A 42 5.42 -36.12 7.63
C LEU A 42 6.51 -37.12 7.23
N SER A 43 6.57 -38.31 7.85
CA SER A 43 7.56 -39.35 7.48
C SER A 43 7.44 -39.76 6.00
N ASN A 44 6.25 -39.58 5.42
CA ASN A 44 5.93 -39.93 4.03
C ASN A 44 5.91 -38.73 3.08
N LEU A 45 6.26 -37.51 3.53
CA LEU A 45 6.29 -36.36 2.63
C LEU A 45 7.42 -36.53 1.59
N PRO A 46 7.12 -36.45 0.28
CA PRO A 46 8.12 -36.47 -0.79
C PRO A 46 9.11 -35.30 -0.68
N ASP A 47 10.36 -35.55 -1.06
CA ASP A 47 11.43 -34.56 -1.02
C ASP A 47 11.08 -33.31 -1.86
N LEU A 48 10.46 -33.50 -3.03
CA LEU A 48 9.94 -32.42 -3.86
C LEU A 48 8.97 -31.46 -3.13
N LEU A 49 8.09 -31.97 -2.26
CA LEU A 49 7.16 -31.12 -1.50
C LEU A 49 7.88 -30.34 -0.39
N ILE A 50 8.97 -30.89 0.15
CA ILE A 50 9.85 -30.18 1.09
C ILE A 50 10.59 -29.06 0.34
N ASP A 51 11.16 -29.37 -0.83
CA ASP A 51 11.82 -28.37 -1.67
C ASP A 51 10.87 -27.21 -2.00
N LEU A 52 9.62 -27.51 -2.36
CA LEU A 52 8.60 -26.49 -2.65
C LEU A 52 8.36 -25.55 -1.47
N LEU A 53 8.25 -26.09 -0.24
CA LEU A 53 8.08 -25.28 0.97
C LEU A 53 9.30 -24.40 1.26
N GLU A 54 10.50 -24.92 1.05
CA GLU A 54 11.74 -24.17 1.25
C GLU A 54 11.85 -23.05 0.21
N VAL A 55 11.61 -23.33 -1.07
CA VAL A 55 11.55 -22.32 -2.15
C VAL A 55 10.53 -21.24 -1.81
N ALA A 56 9.33 -21.62 -1.40
CA ALA A 56 8.27 -20.67 -1.03
C ALA A 56 8.65 -19.80 0.17
N ALA A 57 9.27 -20.40 1.20
CA ALA A 57 9.75 -19.67 2.38
C ALA A 57 10.86 -18.67 2.01
N TYR A 58 11.83 -19.07 1.16
CA TYR A 58 12.88 -18.18 0.70
C TYR A 58 12.34 -17.01 -0.10
N VAL A 59 11.45 -17.26 -1.07
CA VAL A 59 10.82 -16.21 -1.88
C VAL A 59 10.05 -15.23 -1.01
N TYR A 60 9.21 -15.71 -0.09
CA TYR A 60 8.43 -14.88 0.82
C TYR A 60 9.29 -14.05 1.77
N CYS A 61 10.30 -14.67 2.38
CA CYS A 61 11.17 -13.98 3.33
C CYS A 61 12.09 -12.97 2.63
N ALA A 62 12.56 -13.25 1.42
CA ALA A 62 13.33 -12.30 0.60
C ALA A 62 12.48 -11.09 0.19
N ASP A 63 11.23 -11.31 -0.22
CA ASP A 63 10.27 -10.26 -0.56
C ASP A 63 10.10 -9.27 0.59
N GLN A 64 10.09 -9.73 1.84
CA GLN A 64 10.00 -8.89 3.04
C GLN A 64 11.30 -8.16 3.43
N ARG A 65 12.47 -8.63 3.01
CA ARG A 65 13.77 -8.03 3.38
C ARG A 65 14.17 -6.89 2.45
N LEU A 66 13.72 -6.92 1.21
CA LEU A 66 14.11 -5.97 0.16
C LEU A 66 13.02 -4.91 -0.03
N ALA A 67 13.30 -3.64 0.26
CA ALA A 67 12.29 -2.59 0.11
C ALA A 67 11.98 -2.26 -1.37
N ARG A 68 10.71 -1.97 -1.68
CA ARG A 68 10.23 -1.49 -2.99
C ARG A 68 10.28 0.05 -3.14
N GLY A 69 11.24 0.70 -2.47
CA GLY A 69 11.33 2.17 -2.40
C GLY A 69 10.50 2.78 -1.26
N SER A 70 10.15 4.06 -1.37
CA SER A 70 9.27 4.76 -0.42
C SER A 70 7.83 4.82 -0.91
N ASP A 71 6.88 4.98 0.02
CA ASP A 71 5.44 5.13 -0.29
C ASP A 71 5.15 6.34 -1.19
N GLN A 72 6.04 7.34 -1.19
CA GLN A 72 5.93 8.56 -2.02
C GLN A 72 6.38 8.36 -3.48
N LEU A 73 6.93 7.19 -3.83
CA LEU A 73 7.28 6.80 -5.21
C LEU A 73 8.12 7.86 -5.93
N SER A 74 9.11 8.41 -5.23
CA SER A 74 10.05 9.35 -5.84
C SER A 74 10.65 8.73 -7.12
N LYS A 75 10.82 9.55 -8.16
CA LYS A 75 11.29 9.12 -9.49
C LYS A 75 10.41 8.06 -10.18
N PHE A 76 9.09 8.28 -10.21
CA PHE A 76 8.12 7.42 -10.92
C PHE A 76 8.14 5.94 -10.49
N GLY A 77 8.48 5.65 -9.22
CA GLY A 77 8.52 4.28 -8.72
C GLY A 77 9.67 3.43 -9.27
N GLU A 78 10.80 4.05 -9.64
CA GLU A 78 12.01 3.35 -10.14
C GLU A 78 12.45 2.17 -9.25
N SER A 79 12.24 2.28 -7.94
CA SER A 79 12.59 1.24 -6.95
C SER A 79 11.49 0.20 -6.69
N TRP A 80 10.32 0.32 -7.33
CA TRP A 80 9.18 -0.58 -7.10
C TRP A 80 9.45 -2.01 -7.59
N ARG A 81 10.05 -2.10 -8.79
CA ARG A 81 10.41 -3.37 -9.44
C ARG A 81 11.83 -3.75 -9.06
N ARG A 82 12.01 -4.97 -8.59
CA ARG A 82 13.31 -5.54 -8.22
C ARG A 82 13.67 -6.67 -9.17
N SER A 83 14.95 -6.93 -9.35
CA SER A 83 15.44 -8.16 -9.98
C SER A 83 16.03 -9.06 -8.90
N LEU A 84 15.40 -10.22 -8.68
CA LEU A 84 15.73 -11.16 -7.62
C LEU A 84 16.33 -12.43 -8.23
N ARG A 85 17.60 -12.69 -7.96
CA ARG A 85 18.30 -13.90 -8.39
C ARG A 85 18.49 -14.83 -7.21
N PHE A 86 17.85 -15.99 -7.25
CA PHE A 86 17.93 -17.00 -6.19
C PHE A 86 18.89 -18.12 -6.60
N LYS A 87 19.77 -18.51 -5.69
CA LYS A 87 20.52 -19.78 -5.75
C LYS A 87 20.00 -20.70 -4.64
N ILE A 88 19.34 -21.79 -4.99
CA ILE A 88 18.62 -22.64 -4.01
C ILE A 88 19.08 -24.10 -4.11
N PRO A 89 19.52 -24.73 -3.02
CA PRO A 89 19.74 -26.17 -2.99
C PRO A 89 18.40 -26.89 -2.91
N VAL A 90 18.22 -27.90 -3.75
CA VAL A 90 17.01 -28.74 -3.84
C VAL A 90 17.41 -30.21 -3.88
N ARG A 91 16.52 -31.07 -3.42
CA ARG A 91 16.70 -32.53 -3.37
C ARG A 91 16.42 -33.14 -4.75
N ASP A 92 15.32 -32.73 -5.39
CA ASP A 92 14.91 -33.22 -6.71
C ASP A 92 15.37 -32.28 -7.84
N LEU A 93 16.68 -32.17 -8.03
CA LEU A 93 17.29 -31.18 -8.94
C LEU A 93 16.78 -31.27 -10.38
N ALA A 94 16.58 -32.48 -10.90
CA ALA A 94 16.14 -32.69 -12.28
C ALA A 94 14.77 -32.04 -12.55
N VAL A 95 13.84 -32.11 -11.60
CA VAL A 95 12.50 -31.50 -11.71
C VAL A 95 12.59 -29.98 -11.67
N TRP A 96 13.40 -29.42 -10.75
CA TRP A 96 13.56 -27.97 -10.64
C TRP A 96 14.40 -27.34 -11.76
N GLN A 97 15.21 -28.13 -12.47
CA GLN A 97 15.94 -27.70 -13.66
C GLN A 97 15.14 -27.85 -14.95
N ASP A 98 13.94 -28.45 -14.89
CA ASP A 98 13.06 -28.52 -16.03
C ASP A 98 12.69 -27.09 -16.51
N PRO A 99 12.89 -26.76 -17.80
CA PRO A 99 12.59 -25.44 -18.34
C PRO A 99 11.14 -24.99 -18.11
N ASP A 100 10.17 -25.91 -18.24
CA ASP A 100 8.75 -25.58 -18.12
C ASP A 100 8.39 -25.27 -16.66
N VAL A 101 8.99 -25.99 -15.71
CA VAL A 101 8.85 -25.69 -14.27
C VAL A 101 9.42 -24.32 -13.94
N GLN A 102 10.60 -23.99 -14.46
CA GLN A 102 11.21 -22.68 -14.22
C GLN A 102 10.41 -21.54 -14.84
N GLU A 103 9.96 -21.69 -16.08
CA GLU A 103 9.12 -20.70 -16.77
C GLU A 103 7.84 -20.46 -15.98
N ALA A 104 7.11 -21.53 -15.59
CA ALA A 104 5.89 -21.41 -14.81
C ALA A 104 6.11 -20.71 -13.45
N LEU A 105 7.21 -21.02 -12.76
CA LEU A 105 7.58 -20.36 -11.50
C LEU A 105 7.90 -18.87 -11.69
N ILE A 106 8.74 -18.54 -12.67
CA ILE A 106 9.19 -17.17 -12.95
C ILE A 106 8.02 -16.29 -13.38
N ASP A 107 7.19 -16.76 -14.32
CA ASP A 107 6.06 -16.00 -14.86
C ASP A 107 4.98 -15.78 -13.81
N THR A 108 4.68 -16.81 -13.01
CA THR A 108 3.68 -16.71 -11.94
C THR A 108 4.12 -15.71 -10.88
N LEU A 109 5.37 -15.81 -10.41
CA LEU A 109 5.91 -14.87 -9.41
C LEU A 109 6.04 -13.46 -9.97
N GLY A 110 6.51 -13.32 -11.22
CA GLY A 110 6.67 -12.04 -11.88
C GLY A 110 5.34 -11.31 -12.06
N PHE A 111 4.29 -12.03 -12.48
CA PHE A 111 2.96 -11.44 -12.56
C PHE A 111 2.38 -11.13 -11.17
N LEU A 112 2.60 -11.98 -10.17
CA LEU A 112 2.11 -11.79 -8.82
C LEU A 112 2.72 -10.55 -8.13
N SER A 113 4.02 -10.33 -8.28
CA SER A 113 4.77 -9.33 -7.50
C SER A 113 5.24 -8.09 -8.29
N ASP A 114 5.20 -8.14 -9.63
CA ASP A 114 5.79 -7.14 -10.54
C ASP A 114 7.34 -7.08 -10.47
N ASP A 115 7.98 -8.06 -9.83
CA ASP A 115 9.44 -8.24 -9.86
C ASP A 115 9.89 -9.14 -11.02
N SER A 116 11.18 -9.10 -11.32
CA SER A 116 11.84 -10.05 -12.19
C SER A 116 12.55 -11.12 -11.36
N TYR A 117 12.37 -12.39 -11.70
CA TYR A 117 12.98 -13.53 -11.00
C TYR A 117 13.95 -14.29 -11.91
N SER A 118 14.99 -14.84 -11.30
CA SER A 118 15.84 -15.87 -11.90
C SER A 118 16.23 -16.89 -10.84
N PHE A 119 16.22 -18.17 -11.19
CA PHE A 119 16.51 -19.26 -10.27
C PHE A 119 17.69 -20.10 -10.78
N GLU A 120 18.62 -20.40 -9.89
CA GLU A 120 19.73 -21.31 -10.11
C GLU A 120 19.64 -22.40 -9.05
N PHE A 121 19.11 -23.56 -9.45
CA PHE A 121 18.98 -24.71 -8.57
C PHE A 121 20.26 -25.54 -8.58
N ARG A 122 20.68 -25.98 -7.39
CA ARG A 122 21.83 -26.87 -7.19
C ARG A 122 21.42 -28.08 -6.35
N GLN A 123 22.14 -29.19 -6.50
CA GLN A 123 21.88 -30.38 -5.69
C GLN A 123 22.14 -30.07 -4.21
N ALA A 124 21.21 -30.42 -3.34
CA ALA A 124 21.44 -30.39 -1.90
C ALA A 124 22.49 -31.45 -1.51
N GLU A 125 23.58 -31.02 -0.86
CA GLU A 125 24.61 -31.92 -0.35
C GLU A 125 24.15 -32.51 0.99
N THR A 126 23.77 -33.80 1.00
CA THR A 126 23.18 -34.54 2.15
C THR A 126 21.72 -34.13 2.41
N PRO A 127 20.77 -35.05 2.72
CA PRO A 127 19.49 -34.60 3.27
C PRO A 127 19.81 -33.78 4.51
N VAL A 128 19.26 -32.57 4.54
CA VAL A 128 19.56 -31.45 5.46
C VAL A 128 19.45 -31.76 6.97
N GLN A 129 19.30 -33.03 7.38
CA GLN A 129 19.01 -33.64 8.70
C GLN A 129 17.57 -34.18 8.75
N PRO A 130 17.24 -35.12 9.67
CA PRO A 130 16.03 -35.93 9.62
C PRO A 130 14.77 -35.07 9.57
N LYS A 131 13.73 -35.60 8.92
CA LYS A 131 12.36 -35.04 8.89
C LYS A 131 11.85 -34.59 10.27
N GLU A 132 12.46 -35.09 11.36
CA GLU A 132 12.17 -34.84 12.78
C GLU A 132 12.53 -33.43 13.29
N LEU A 133 13.46 -32.68 12.70
CA LEU A 133 13.92 -31.38 13.24
C LEU A 133 13.07 -30.15 12.85
N TYR A 134 12.13 -30.30 11.92
CA TYR A 134 11.23 -29.22 11.55
C TYR A 134 9.97 -29.15 12.42
N PHE A 135 9.69 -30.16 13.27
CA PHE A 135 8.35 -30.38 13.84
C PHE A 135 8.40 -31.01 15.25
N HIS A 136 8.01 -30.29 16.31
CA HIS A 136 8.20 -30.77 17.69
C HIS A 136 6.93 -31.36 18.36
N ASP A 137 5.72 -31.06 17.91
CA ASP A 137 4.46 -31.49 18.55
C ASP A 137 3.47 -32.08 17.54
N LEU A 138 2.65 -33.05 17.93
CA LEU A 138 1.80 -33.80 16.99
C LEU A 138 0.34 -33.92 17.41
N ILE A 139 -0.52 -33.96 16.40
CA ILE A 139 -1.91 -34.38 16.46
C ILE A 139 -2.04 -35.73 15.73
N ASP A 140 -2.85 -36.63 16.28
CA ASP A 140 -3.13 -37.99 15.78
C ASP A 140 -3.92 -37.94 14.44
N PRO A 141 -3.71 -38.87 13.49
CA PRO A 141 -4.44 -38.92 12.23
C PRO A 141 -5.72 -39.74 12.37
N ALA A 142 -6.86 -39.07 12.42
CA ALA A 142 -8.16 -39.65 12.09
C ALA A 142 -9.16 -38.51 11.87
N ASP A 143 -9.27 -38.04 10.63
CA ASP A 143 -10.54 -37.71 9.97
C ASP A 143 -10.19 -37.22 8.56
N GLU A 144 -10.49 -38.04 7.54
CA GLU A 144 -10.46 -37.57 6.15
C GLU A 144 -11.54 -36.50 6.01
N HIS A 145 -11.13 -35.24 6.01
CA HIS A 145 -12.04 -34.15 5.69
C HIS A 145 -12.27 -34.06 4.19
N ASP A 146 -13.44 -33.61 3.77
CA ASP A 146 -13.85 -33.53 2.37
C ASP A 146 -12.96 -32.57 1.58
N GLU A 147 -12.56 -31.45 2.19
CA GLU A 147 -11.86 -30.38 1.48
C GLU A 147 -10.74 -29.74 2.30
N VAL A 148 -9.68 -29.32 1.60
CA VAL A 148 -8.60 -28.49 2.17
C VAL A 148 -8.82 -27.06 1.70
N ALA A 149 -8.83 -26.11 2.63
CA ALA A 149 -9.01 -24.70 2.29
C ALA A 149 -8.07 -23.79 3.07
N LEU A 150 -7.64 -22.72 2.42
CA LEU A 150 -6.78 -21.72 3.04
C LEU A 150 -7.60 -20.77 3.92
N PHE A 151 -7.09 -20.49 5.13
CA PHE A 151 -7.80 -19.73 6.15
C PHE A 151 -6.97 -18.56 6.70
N SER A 152 -7.31 -17.33 6.30
CA SER A 152 -6.58 -16.13 6.72
C SER A 152 -7.11 -15.51 8.02
N GLY A 153 -8.31 -15.90 8.45
CA GLY A 153 -9.06 -15.25 9.54
C GLY A 153 -9.82 -13.99 9.11
N GLY A 154 -9.79 -13.66 7.81
CA GLY A 154 -10.60 -12.58 7.22
C GLY A 154 -12.04 -13.02 6.92
N VAL A 155 -12.93 -12.05 6.69
CA VAL A 155 -14.36 -12.31 6.47
C VAL A 155 -14.63 -13.26 5.31
N ASP A 156 -13.86 -13.19 4.23
CA ASP A 156 -14.04 -14.06 3.05
C ASP A 156 -13.67 -15.50 3.35
N SER A 157 -12.50 -15.72 3.97
CA SER A 157 -12.08 -17.05 4.39
C SER A 157 -13.01 -17.68 5.42
N PHE A 158 -13.59 -16.85 6.29
CA PHE A 158 -14.60 -17.29 7.25
C PHE A 158 -15.93 -17.61 6.58
N ALA A 159 -16.41 -16.74 5.68
CA ALA A 159 -17.64 -16.98 4.92
C ALA A 159 -17.55 -18.26 4.08
N GLY A 160 -16.41 -18.52 3.45
CA GLY A 160 -16.16 -19.76 2.71
C GLY A 160 -16.20 -20.98 3.62
N ALA A 161 -15.44 -20.95 4.72
CA ALA A 161 -15.44 -22.05 5.70
C ALA A 161 -16.83 -22.35 6.26
N VAL A 162 -17.57 -21.30 6.64
CA VAL A 162 -18.93 -21.44 7.16
C VAL A 162 -19.91 -21.93 6.09
N THR A 163 -19.78 -21.46 4.84
CA THR A 163 -20.60 -21.96 3.74
C THR A 163 -20.42 -23.46 3.55
N ASP A 164 -19.17 -23.93 3.57
CA ASP A 164 -18.89 -25.34 3.39
C ASP A 164 -19.33 -26.21 4.57
N LEU A 165 -19.04 -25.76 5.79
CA LEU A 165 -19.43 -26.48 7.02
C LEU A 165 -20.95 -26.54 7.19
N VAL A 166 -21.65 -25.42 6.97
CA VAL A 166 -23.08 -25.28 7.31
C VAL A 166 -23.98 -25.58 6.12
N ALA A 167 -23.76 -24.89 4.99
CA ALA A 167 -24.68 -24.97 3.85
C ALA A 167 -24.41 -26.21 2.99
N ASN A 168 -23.14 -26.59 2.82
CA ASN A 168 -22.76 -27.74 2.00
C ASN A 168 -22.53 -29.02 2.82
N ASN A 169 -22.56 -28.94 4.16
CA ASN A 169 -22.33 -30.06 5.08
C ASN A 169 -21.03 -30.82 4.77
N ARG A 170 -19.96 -30.08 4.45
CA ARG A 170 -18.62 -30.60 4.19
C ARG A 170 -17.75 -30.46 5.41
N SER A 171 -16.84 -31.40 5.59
CA SER A 171 -15.75 -31.32 6.56
C SER A 171 -14.52 -30.66 5.94
N LEU A 172 -13.79 -29.86 6.74
CA LEU A 172 -12.71 -28.99 6.27
C LEU A 172 -11.41 -29.19 7.05
N THR A 173 -10.30 -29.29 6.32
CA THR A 173 -8.97 -29.01 6.85
C THR A 173 -8.57 -27.59 6.48
N LEU A 174 -8.63 -26.68 7.45
CA LEU A 174 -8.23 -25.28 7.28
C LEU A 174 -6.73 -25.11 7.49
N VAL A 175 -6.06 -24.47 6.53
CA VAL A 175 -4.62 -24.19 6.61
C VAL A 175 -4.42 -22.70 6.83
N GLY A 176 -3.82 -22.32 7.96
CA GLY A 176 -3.57 -20.92 8.31
C GLY A 176 -2.10 -20.57 8.21
N HIS A 177 -1.76 -19.43 7.60
CA HIS A 177 -0.41 -18.85 7.72
C HIS A 177 -0.46 -17.57 8.56
N TYR A 178 0.35 -17.53 9.61
CA TYR A 178 0.50 -16.38 10.48
C TYR A 178 1.92 -15.80 10.45
N SER A 179 2.02 -14.48 10.27
CA SER A 179 3.28 -13.73 10.36
C SER A 179 3.46 -13.06 11.73
N SER A 180 2.46 -13.13 12.61
CA SER A 180 2.48 -12.61 13.97
C SER A 180 1.51 -13.36 14.86
N THR A 181 1.73 -13.33 16.17
CA THR A 181 0.86 -13.96 17.17
C THR A 181 -0.55 -13.38 17.18
N LYS A 182 -0.72 -12.09 16.84
CA LYS A 182 -2.04 -11.46 16.72
C LYS A 182 -2.89 -12.08 15.61
N VAL A 183 -2.29 -12.40 14.47
CA VAL A 183 -3.00 -13.06 13.35
C VAL A 183 -3.38 -14.49 13.74
N ARG A 184 -2.46 -15.20 14.40
CA ARG A 184 -2.69 -16.55 14.90
C ARG A 184 -3.87 -16.60 15.88
N SER A 185 -3.91 -15.70 16.86
CA SER A 185 -5.00 -15.63 17.84
C SER A 185 -6.36 -15.43 17.17
N VAL A 186 -6.47 -14.53 16.18
CA VAL A 186 -7.73 -14.36 15.42
C VAL A 186 -8.17 -15.66 14.74
N GLN A 187 -7.24 -16.37 14.11
CA GLN A 187 -7.56 -17.64 13.47
C GLN A 187 -8.00 -18.69 14.51
N GLU A 188 -7.23 -18.88 15.58
CA GLU A 188 -7.54 -19.86 16.63
C GLU A 188 -8.85 -19.57 17.35
N ASP A 189 -9.17 -18.30 17.63
CA ASP A 189 -10.43 -17.88 18.26
C ASP A 189 -11.64 -18.25 17.38
N LEU A 190 -11.55 -17.99 16.07
CA LEU A 190 -12.62 -18.35 15.11
C LEU A 190 -12.78 -19.88 15.00
N ILE A 191 -11.68 -20.63 14.96
CA ILE A 191 -11.72 -22.10 14.95
C ILE A 191 -12.37 -22.62 16.23
N ALA A 192 -11.95 -22.12 17.40
CA ALA A 192 -12.50 -22.52 18.68
C ALA A 192 -14.01 -22.24 18.78
N GLU A 193 -14.47 -21.12 18.22
CA GLU A 193 -15.89 -20.81 18.13
C GLU A 193 -16.66 -21.77 17.21
N LEU A 194 -16.14 -22.07 16.02
CA LEU A 194 -16.74 -23.06 15.12
C LEU A 194 -16.85 -24.44 15.80
N LYS A 195 -15.79 -24.86 16.50
CA LYS A 195 -15.79 -26.11 17.27
C LYS A 195 -16.85 -26.09 18.38
N ARG A 196 -16.96 -24.99 19.13
CA ARG A 196 -18.00 -24.80 20.17
C ARG A 196 -19.42 -24.85 19.62
N ARG A 197 -19.63 -24.52 18.34
CA ARG A 197 -20.92 -24.65 17.63
C ARG A 197 -21.20 -26.04 17.06
N GLY A 198 -20.38 -27.03 17.40
CA GLY A 198 -20.61 -28.44 17.04
C GLY A 198 -19.84 -28.92 15.81
N PHE A 199 -18.95 -28.12 15.23
CA PHE A 199 -18.16 -28.51 14.06
C PHE A 199 -16.83 -29.21 14.40
N ASP A 200 -16.60 -29.59 15.66
CA ASP A 200 -15.31 -30.15 16.10
C ASP A 200 -14.84 -31.39 15.32
N ARG A 201 -15.78 -32.28 14.95
CA ARG A 201 -15.50 -33.48 14.13
C ARG A 201 -15.44 -33.22 12.63
N HIS A 202 -15.86 -32.04 12.20
CA HIS A 202 -15.90 -31.64 10.78
C HIS A 202 -14.84 -30.59 10.45
N LEU A 203 -13.97 -30.25 11.42
CA LEU A 203 -13.05 -29.13 11.29
C LEU A 203 -11.70 -29.43 11.94
N SER A 204 -10.68 -29.54 11.09
CA SER A 204 -9.27 -29.51 11.49
C SER A 204 -8.64 -28.18 11.10
N TYR A 205 -7.66 -27.75 11.89
CA TYR A 205 -6.92 -26.52 11.65
C TYR A 205 -5.41 -26.75 11.77
N ILE A 206 -4.67 -26.35 10.74
CA ILE A 206 -3.22 -26.47 10.65
C ILE A 206 -2.63 -25.05 10.59
N PRO A 207 -2.18 -24.49 11.73
CA PRO A 207 -1.46 -23.22 11.74
C PRO A 207 0.00 -23.41 11.33
N VAL A 208 0.48 -22.55 10.46
CA VAL A 208 1.84 -22.60 9.91
C VAL A 208 2.54 -21.26 10.11
N TRP A 209 3.74 -21.31 10.67
CA TRP A 209 4.56 -20.12 10.91
C TRP A 209 5.68 -20.03 9.89
N VAL A 210 5.65 -18.97 9.09
CA VAL A 210 6.77 -18.60 8.23
C VAL A 210 7.14 -17.15 8.47
N SER A 211 8.40 -16.91 8.85
CA SER A 211 8.88 -15.55 9.08
C SER A 211 10.38 -15.43 8.93
N ASN A 212 10.85 -14.19 8.78
CA ASN A 212 12.25 -13.88 9.02
C ASN A 212 12.62 -14.08 10.50
N GLU A 213 13.83 -14.57 10.75
CA GLU A 213 14.43 -14.72 12.08
C GLU A 213 15.62 -13.77 12.22
N GLY A 214 15.74 -13.10 13.37
CA GLY A 214 16.82 -12.13 13.63
C GLY A 214 16.80 -10.85 12.79
N VAL A 215 15.92 -10.74 11.78
CA VAL A 215 15.86 -9.60 10.85
C VAL A 215 14.45 -9.02 10.78
N ARG A 216 14.32 -7.71 10.98
CA ARG A 216 13.05 -7.01 10.80
C ARG A 216 12.72 -6.89 9.31
N ALA A 217 11.49 -7.25 8.95
CA ALA A 217 10.94 -6.97 7.61
C ALA A 217 11.04 -5.47 7.31
N ARG A 218 11.52 -5.14 6.11
CA ARG A 218 11.63 -3.77 5.58
C ARG A 218 10.55 -3.47 4.54
N GLU A 219 9.98 -4.52 3.95
CA GLU A 219 8.93 -4.47 2.96
C GLU A 219 7.65 -5.11 3.52
N TYR A 220 6.57 -4.34 3.55
CA TYR A 220 5.31 -4.72 4.21
C TYR A 220 4.19 -5.06 3.25
N THR A 221 4.40 -4.91 1.95
CA THR A 221 3.38 -5.24 0.94
C THR A 221 3.15 -6.74 0.76
N GLN A 222 4.14 -7.58 1.14
CA GLN A 222 4.04 -9.05 1.17
C GLN A 222 3.45 -9.66 -0.13
N ARG A 223 3.91 -9.18 -1.30
CA ARG A 223 3.33 -9.52 -2.61
C ARG A 223 3.39 -11.01 -2.93
N THR A 224 4.37 -11.71 -2.39
CA THR A 224 4.58 -13.15 -2.59
C THR A 224 3.91 -14.02 -1.52
N ARG A 225 3.17 -13.45 -0.55
CA ARG A 225 2.53 -14.23 0.53
C ARG A 225 1.53 -15.26 0.01
N SER A 226 0.79 -14.96 -1.08
CA SER A 226 -0.16 -15.92 -1.66
C SER A 226 0.52 -17.12 -2.30
N PHE A 227 1.72 -16.95 -2.87
CA PHE A 227 2.51 -18.08 -3.38
C PHE A 227 2.86 -19.05 -2.24
N LEU A 228 3.40 -18.52 -1.13
CA LEU A 228 3.64 -19.32 0.07
C LEU A 228 2.36 -20.00 0.55
N PHE A 229 1.26 -19.27 0.61
CA PHE A 229 0.01 -19.81 1.12
C PHE A 229 -0.55 -20.93 0.23
N ALA A 230 -0.44 -20.79 -1.10
CA ALA A 230 -0.81 -21.83 -2.06
C ALA A 230 0.07 -23.07 -1.94
N CYS A 231 1.39 -22.92 -1.73
CA CYS A 231 2.30 -24.05 -1.50
C CYS A 231 1.93 -24.82 -0.23
N LEU A 232 1.57 -24.12 0.85
CA LEU A 232 1.07 -24.74 2.08
C LEU A 232 -0.24 -25.51 1.85
N GLY A 233 -1.18 -24.92 1.11
CA GLY A 233 -2.44 -25.56 0.73
C GLY A 233 -2.21 -26.83 -0.09
N LEU A 234 -1.33 -26.78 -1.09
CA LEU A 234 -0.95 -27.94 -1.90
C LEU A 234 -0.36 -29.05 -1.04
N VAL A 235 0.61 -28.73 -0.18
CA VAL A 235 1.25 -29.75 0.66
C VAL A 235 0.23 -30.44 1.54
N VAL A 236 -0.63 -29.70 2.24
CA VAL A 236 -1.69 -30.28 3.07
C VAL A 236 -2.69 -31.09 2.24
N ALA A 237 -3.06 -30.61 1.04
CA ALA A 237 -3.94 -31.35 0.12
C ALA A 237 -3.33 -32.69 -0.28
N ARG A 238 -2.05 -32.70 -0.72
CA ARG A 238 -1.34 -33.91 -1.10
C ARG A 238 -1.17 -34.89 0.06
N MET A 239 -0.90 -34.38 1.27
CA MET A 239 -0.83 -35.19 2.49
C MET A 239 -2.19 -35.80 2.86
N SER A 240 -3.28 -35.16 2.45
CA SER A 240 -4.65 -35.65 2.62
C SER A 240 -5.15 -36.46 1.41
N GLY A 241 -4.25 -36.86 0.50
CA GLY A 241 -4.58 -37.65 -0.70
C GLY A 241 -5.34 -36.87 -1.79
N LYS A 242 -5.40 -35.54 -1.72
CA LYS A 242 -6.19 -34.69 -2.63
C LYS A 242 -5.31 -33.98 -3.65
N ASP A 243 -5.88 -33.76 -4.83
CA ASP A 243 -5.28 -32.99 -5.92
C ASP A 243 -5.91 -31.59 -6.07
N SER A 244 -6.74 -31.19 -5.10
CA SER A 244 -7.36 -29.86 -5.09
C SER A 244 -7.49 -29.24 -3.70
N PHE A 245 -7.48 -27.91 -3.66
CA PHE A 245 -7.76 -27.11 -2.46
C PHE A 245 -8.39 -25.77 -2.81
N SER A 246 -9.00 -25.11 -1.83
CA SER A 246 -9.80 -23.90 -2.01
C SER A 246 -9.11 -22.62 -1.49
N PHE A 247 -9.24 -21.55 -2.28
CA PHE A 247 -9.04 -20.16 -1.87
C PHE A 247 -10.40 -19.46 -1.74
N TYR A 248 -10.66 -18.91 -0.56
CA TYR A 248 -11.86 -18.12 -0.29
C TYR A 248 -11.54 -16.63 -0.34
N GLU A 249 -11.73 -16.03 -1.51
CA GLU A 249 -11.67 -14.58 -1.74
C GLU A 249 -12.80 -14.20 -2.71
N ASN A 250 -13.50 -13.11 -2.41
CA ASN A 250 -14.52 -12.57 -3.32
C ASN A 250 -13.94 -12.13 -4.67
N GLY A 251 -14.78 -12.03 -5.69
CA GLY A 251 -14.35 -11.71 -7.04
C GLY A 251 -13.76 -10.31 -7.21
N VAL A 252 -14.31 -9.31 -6.52
CA VAL A 252 -13.90 -7.91 -6.66
C VAL A 252 -12.46 -7.71 -6.18
N VAL A 253 -12.12 -8.28 -5.02
CA VAL A 253 -10.75 -8.26 -4.48
C VAL A 253 -9.82 -9.25 -5.19
N SER A 254 -10.36 -10.32 -5.81
CA SER A 254 -9.53 -11.22 -6.63
C SER A 254 -9.02 -10.53 -7.90
N ILE A 255 -9.85 -9.72 -8.55
CA ILE A 255 -9.44 -8.89 -9.69
C ILE A 255 -8.65 -7.67 -9.25
N ASN A 256 -9.07 -7.03 -8.15
CA ASN A 256 -8.41 -5.90 -7.49
C ASN A 256 -8.05 -4.74 -8.43
N LEU A 257 -9.06 -4.10 -9.01
CA LEU A 257 -8.84 -2.92 -9.84
C LEU A 257 -8.07 -1.83 -9.08
N PRO A 258 -7.17 -1.10 -9.76
CA PRO A 258 -6.42 -0.03 -9.13
C PRO A 258 -7.37 1.10 -8.70
N LEU A 259 -7.33 1.43 -7.40
CA LEU A 259 -8.22 2.44 -6.82
C LEU A 259 -7.94 3.87 -7.33
N ALA A 260 -6.70 4.14 -7.74
CA ALA A 260 -6.27 5.42 -8.29
C ALA A 260 -5.30 5.20 -9.46
N GLY A 261 -5.29 6.15 -10.41
CA GLY A 261 -4.51 6.03 -11.65
C GLY A 261 -2.99 6.02 -11.45
N ASP A 262 -2.50 6.45 -10.28
CA ASP A 262 -1.11 6.32 -9.88
C ASP A 262 -0.78 4.93 -9.32
N VAL A 263 -1.75 4.06 -9.05
CA VAL A 263 -1.57 2.67 -8.61
C VAL A 263 -1.45 1.74 -9.83
N VAL A 264 -0.32 1.76 -10.51
CA VAL A 264 -0.07 0.93 -11.72
C VAL A 264 0.65 -0.39 -11.37
N GLY A 265 0.36 -1.48 -12.09
CA GLY A 265 1.10 -2.76 -11.99
C GLY A 265 0.74 -3.60 -10.76
N GLY A 266 1.70 -4.34 -10.20
CA GLY A 266 1.49 -5.17 -8.99
C GLY A 266 1.29 -4.37 -7.68
N ARG A 267 1.00 -3.08 -7.79
CA ARG A 267 0.66 -2.19 -6.66
C ARG A 267 -0.72 -2.51 -6.09
N ALA A 268 -1.67 -2.91 -6.92
CA ALA A 268 -2.81 -3.71 -6.50
C ALA A 268 -2.36 -5.15 -6.22
N THR A 269 -2.76 -5.73 -5.09
CA THR A 269 -2.43 -7.14 -4.76
C THR A 269 -3.12 -8.09 -5.75
N ARG A 270 -2.39 -9.06 -6.31
CA ARG A 270 -2.93 -10.06 -7.26
C ARG A 270 -3.09 -11.45 -6.62
N THR A 271 -3.36 -11.47 -5.31
CA THR A 271 -3.30 -12.65 -4.43
C THR A 271 -4.06 -13.87 -4.97
N THR A 272 -5.29 -13.68 -5.42
CA THR A 272 -6.17 -14.72 -5.99
C THR A 272 -6.58 -14.37 -7.42
N HIS A 273 -5.78 -13.57 -8.11
CA HIS A 273 -6.07 -13.18 -9.49
C HIS A 273 -6.11 -14.43 -10.38
N PRO A 274 -7.09 -14.61 -11.28
CA PRO A 274 -7.25 -15.83 -12.08
C PRO A 274 -5.96 -16.26 -12.81
N LYS A 275 -5.25 -15.31 -13.43
CA LYS A 275 -3.94 -15.56 -14.05
C LYS A 275 -2.89 -16.12 -13.08
N VAL A 276 -2.82 -15.63 -11.84
CA VAL A 276 -1.92 -16.17 -10.82
C VAL A 276 -2.34 -17.59 -10.46
N LEU A 277 -3.63 -17.83 -10.24
CA LEU A 277 -4.13 -19.15 -9.87
C LEU A 277 -3.87 -20.20 -10.96
N ARG A 278 -4.05 -19.85 -12.24
CA ARG A 278 -3.69 -20.74 -13.37
C ARG A 278 -2.19 -21.00 -13.44
N GLY A 279 -1.36 -19.98 -13.23
CA GLY A 279 0.09 -20.14 -13.16
C GLY A 279 0.54 -21.06 -12.02
N LEU A 280 -0.09 -20.95 -10.85
CA LEU A 280 0.16 -21.84 -9.71
C LEU A 280 -0.26 -23.29 -9.99
N GLU A 281 -1.45 -23.51 -10.55
CA GLU A 281 -1.87 -24.85 -10.95
C GLU A 281 -0.95 -25.46 -11.99
N GLN A 282 -0.51 -24.68 -13.00
CA GLN A 282 0.44 -25.14 -14.00
C GLN A 282 1.76 -25.55 -13.34
N LEU A 283 2.31 -24.70 -12.48
CA LEU A 283 3.53 -25.01 -11.73
C LEU A 283 3.36 -26.29 -10.90
N PHE A 284 2.29 -26.41 -10.14
CA PHE A 284 2.06 -27.58 -9.28
C PHE A 284 1.82 -28.86 -10.08
N THR A 285 1.16 -28.75 -11.23
CA THR A 285 0.92 -29.85 -12.15
C THR A 285 2.22 -30.36 -12.75
N LEU A 286 3.09 -29.46 -13.20
CA LEU A 286 4.41 -29.81 -13.72
C LEU A 286 5.31 -30.43 -12.65
N LEU A 287 5.31 -29.88 -11.43
CA LEU A 287 6.12 -30.42 -10.33
C LEU A 287 5.68 -31.86 -9.99
N LEU A 288 4.38 -32.11 -9.86
CA LEU A 288 3.87 -33.37 -9.32
C LEU A 288 3.46 -34.41 -10.37
N ASP A 289 3.51 -34.05 -11.65
CA ASP A 289 2.96 -34.82 -12.78
C ASP A 289 1.49 -35.26 -12.51
N ARG A 290 0.66 -34.31 -12.06
CA ARG A 290 -0.73 -34.52 -11.64
C ARG A 290 -1.61 -33.31 -11.95
N ASP A 291 -2.87 -33.52 -12.30
CA ASP A 291 -3.84 -32.41 -12.48
C ASP A 291 -4.18 -31.77 -11.13
N ILE A 292 -3.46 -30.69 -10.77
CA ILE A 292 -3.67 -29.96 -9.53
C ILE A 292 -4.63 -28.80 -9.77
N ARG A 293 -5.65 -28.68 -8.91
CA ARG A 293 -6.69 -27.62 -9.03
C ARG A 293 -6.81 -26.74 -7.81
N ILE A 294 -6.85 -25.44 -8.04
CA ILE A 294 -7.14 -24.41 -7.05
C ILE A 294 -8.56 -23.90 -7.29
N GLN A 295 -9.44 -24.18 -6.34
CA GLN A 295 -10.85 -23.79 -6.41
C GLN A 295 -11.06 -22.40 -5.79
N THR A 296 -11.95 -21.61 -6.38
CA THR A 296 -12.32 -20.27 -5.88
C THR A 296 -13.84 -20.10 -5.78
N PRO A 297 -14.50 -20.74 -4.79
CA PRO A 297 -15.97 -20.80 -4.73
C PRO A 297 -16.67 -19.42 -4.61
N LEU A 298 -15.95 -18.40 -4.13
CA LEU A 298 -16.47 -17.04 -3.94
C LEU A 298 -16.15 -16.09 -5.12
N GLN A 299 -15.54 -16.58 -6.21
CA GLN A 299 -15.01 -15.74 -7.30
C GLN A 299 -16.05 -14.86 -8.02
N TRP A 300 -17.34 -15.22 -7.95
CA TRP A 300 -18.43 -14.47 -8.59
C TRP A 300 -19.29 -13.68 -7.61
N LEU A 301 -18.85 -13.59 -6.35
CA LEU A 301 -19.54 -12.87 -5.29
C LEU A 301 -18.84 -11.56 -4.95
N THR A 302 -19.64 -10.58 -4.57
CA THR A 302 -19.23 -9.30 -3.99
C THR A 302 -18.97 -9.45 -2.50
N LYS A 303 -18.30 -8.47 -1.88
CA LYS A 303 -18.09 -8.49 -0.42
C LYS A 303 -19.40 -8.51 0.37
N LYS A 304 -20.43 -7.80 -0.12
CA LYS A 304 -21.80 -7.82 0.43
C LYS A 304 -22.36 -9.25 0.47
N GLU A 305 -22.31 -9.96 -0.65
CA GLU A 305 -22.88 -11.31 -0.79
C GLU A 305 -22.09 -12.34 0.03
N VAL A 306 -20.75 -12.19 0.07
CA VAL A 306 -19.89 -13.01 0.93
C VAL A 306 -20.25 -12.82 2.41
N THR A 307 -20.45 -11.58 2.84
CA THR A 307 -20.84 -11.29 4.23
C THR A 307 -22.25 -11.83 4.54
N ALA A 308 -23.19 -11.71 3.59
CA ALA A 308 -24.54 -12.23 3.74
C ALA A 308 -24.58 -13.76 3.91
N LYS A 309 -23.62 -14.51 3.35
CA LYS A 309 -23.49 -15.96 3.57
C LYS A 309 -23.21 -16.32 5.03
N ILE A 310 -22.44 -15.51 5.75
CA ILE A 310 -22.18 -15.73 7.19
C ILE A 310 -23.49 -15.59 7.99
N ALA A 311 -24.29 -14.57 7.68
CA ALA A 311 -25.58 -14.37 8.31
C ALA A 311 -26.58 -15.48 7.97
N ALA A 312 -26.63 -15.91 6.71
CA ALA A 312 -27.48 -17.01 6.26
C ALA A 312 -27.16 -18.34 6.95
N ALA A 313 -25.91 -18.53 7.37
CA ALA A 313 -25.47 -19.69 8.15
C ALA A 313 -25.67 -19.55 9.67
N GLY A 314 -26.33 -18.47 10.13
CA GLY A 314 -26.60 -18.26 11.56
C GLY A 314 -25.36 -17.86 12.38
N MET A 315 -24.35 -17.27 11.74
CA MET A 315 -23.07 -16.90 12.39
C MET A 315 -22.76 -15.40 12.27
N ALA A 316 -23.78 -14.56 12.11
CA ALA A 316 -23.61 -13.12 11.93
C ALA A 316 -22.86 -12.47 13.12
N ASP A 317 -23.04 -13.00 14.32
CA ASP A 317 -22.41 -12.53 15.56
C ASP A 317 -20.88 -12.72 15.58
N LEU A 318 -20.34 -13.54 14.68
CA LEU A 318 -18.91 -13.79 14.54
C LEU A 318 -18.22 -12.86 13.54
N ILE A 319 -18.97 -12.02 12.82
CA ILE A 319 -18.42 -11.10 11.83
C ILE A 319 -17.37 -10.18 12.47
N ALA A 320 -17.66 -9.58 13.64
CA ALA A 320 -16.73 -8.71 14.37
C ALA A 320 -15.44 -9.40 14.83
N GLN A 321 -15.42 -10.74 14.93
CA GLN A 321 -14.23 -11.49 15.31
C GLN A 321 -13.27 -11.72 14.13
N THR A 322 -13.78 -11.67 12.90
CA THR A 322 -12.95 -11.78 11.68
C THR A 322 -12.15 -10.51 11.42
N VAL A 323 -10.97 -10.63 10.81
CA VAL A 323 -10.08 -9.49 10.55
C VAL A 323 -9.53 -9.50 9.12
N SER A 324 -9.93 -8.51 8.33
CA SER A 324 -9.45 -8.30 6.95
C SER A 324 -8.28 -7.30 6.85
N CYS A 325 -7.95 -6.60 7.93
CA CYS A 325 -6.96 -5.52 7.95
C CYS A 325 -5.54 -6.04 7.61
N THR A 326 -4.80 -5.33 6.75
CA THR A 326 -3.43 -5.73 6.35
C THR A 326 -2.33 -5.19 7.28
N ARG A 327 -2.70 -4.48 8.36
CA ARG A 327 -1.77 -3.77 9.25
C ARG A 327 -1.78 -4.32 10.68
N PRO A 328 -1.40 -5.61 10.93
CA PRO A 328 -1.48 -6.23 12.24
C PRO A 328 -0.64 -5.57 13.34
N ARG A 329 0.35 -4.76 12.97
CA ARG A 329 1.14 -3.97 13.91
C ARG A 329 0.35 -2.85 14.59
N LYS A 330 -0.67 -2.32 13.92
CA LYS A 330 -1.53 -1.27 14.49
C LYS A 330 -2.61 -1.85 15.43
N TRP A 331 -2.96 -3.13 15.31
CA TRP A 331 -4.10 -3.72 16.02
C TRP A 331 -3.95 -3.60 17.53
N THR A 332 -5.05 -3.26 18.20
CA THR A 332 -5.23 -3.36 19.66
C THR A 332 -6.24 -4.46 19.98
N GLU A 333 -6.47 -4.76 21.25
CA GLU A 333 -7.49 -5.72 21.68
C GLU A 333 -8.90 -5.29 21.22
N ASN A 334 -9.18 -3.98 21.28
CA ASN A 334 -10.49 -3.43 20.94
C ASN A 334 -10.63 -3.10 19.45
N GLN A 335 -9.56 -2.58 18.82
CA GLN A 335 -9.55 -2.12 17.43
C GLN A 335 -8.59 -2.95 16.58
N LYS A 336 -9.15 -3.92 15.86
CA LYS A 336 -8.40 -4.78 14.93
C LYS A 336 -8.41 -4.25 13.49
N HIS A 337 -9.21 -3.22 13.18
CA HIS A 337 -9.30 -2.62 11.85
C HIS A 337 -8.75 -1.20 11.84
N CYS A 338 -7.89 -0.87 10.87
CA CYS A 338 -7.33 0.48 10.77
C CYS A 338 -8.27 1.49 10.11
N GLY A 339 -9.33 1.05 9.41
CA GLY A 339 -10.29 1.93 8.74
C GLY A 339 -9.82 2.70 7.50
N VAL A 340 -8.53 2.61 7.17
CA VAL A 340 -7.92 3.43 6.10
C VAL A 340 -7.28 2.61 4.98
N CYS A 341 -6.95 1.33 5.21
CA CYS A 341 -6.45 0.47 4.13
C CYS A 341 -7.60 -0.02 3.24
N SER A 342 -7.31 -0.32 1.97
CA SER A 342 -8.32 -0.77 0.99
C SER A 342 -9.14 -1.97 1.47
N GLN A 343 -8.51 -2.93 2.16
CA GLN A 343 -9.20 -4.11 2.70
C GLN A 343 -10.17 -3.77 3.85
N CYS A 344 -9.87 -2.75 4.66
CA CYS A 344 -10.80 -2.27 5.69
C CYS A 344 -11.98 -1.52 5.06
N ILE A 345 -11.70 -0.70 4.04
CA ILE A 345 -12.72 0.09 3.33
C ILE A 345 -13.71 -0.85 2.62
N ASP A 346 -13.21 -1.78 1.81
CA ASP A 346 -14.02 -2.76 1.09
C ASP A 346 -14.83 -3.64 2.05
N ARG A 347 -14.20 -4.14 3.13
CA ARG A 347 -14.89 -4.87 4.21
C ARG A 347 -16.06 -4.05 4.77
N ARG A 348 -15.81 -2.80 5.16
CA ARG A 348 -16.82 -1.98 5.85
C ARG A 348 -17.99 -1.64 4.91
N PHE A 349 -17.71 -1.33 3.64
CA PHE A 349 -18.76 -1.19 2.63
C PHE A 349 -19.56 -2.48 2.47
N GLY A 350 -18.91 -3.64 2.39
CA GLY A 350 -19.58 -4.94 2.26
C GLY A 350 -20.52 -5.25 3.43
N ILE A 351 -20.07 -5.02 4.67
CA ILE A 351 -20.86 -5.25 5.90
C ILE A 351 -22.06 -4.31 5.98
N LEU A 352 -21.85 -3.01 5.75
CA LEU A 352 -22.94 -2.03 5.75
C LEU A 352 -23.95 -2.30 4.64
N ALA A 353 -23.49 -2.64 3.43
CA ALA A 353 -24.37 -2.94 2.30
C ALA A 353 -25.17 -4.24 2.49
N ALA A 354 -24.69 -5.16 3.34
CA ALA A 354 -25.40 -6.36 3.75
C ALA A 354 -26.42 -6.11 4.88
N GLY A 355 -26.49 -4.89 5.42
CA GLY A 355 -27.34 -4.57 6.57
C GLY A 355 -26.86 -5.18 7.88
N LEU A 356 -25.55 -5.46 7.99
CA LEU A 356 -24.94 -6.14 9.14
C LEU A 356 -24.06 -5.20 9.97
N GLY A 357 -24.29 -3.88 9.87
CA GLY A 357 -23.55 -2.86 10.63
C GLY A 357 -23.60 -3.10 12.15
N ASP A 358 -24.74 -3.52 12.69
CA ASP A 358 -24.91 -3.80 14.13
C ASP A 358 -24.09 -5.01 14.61
N GLN A 359 -23.72 -5.93 13.71
CA GLN A 359 -22.89 -7.08 14.02
C GLN A 359 -21.40 -6.72 14.08
N GLU A 360 -21.02 -5.52 13.62
CA GLU A 360 -19.66 -5.00 13.69
C GLU A 360 -19.71 -3.50 14.02
N PRO A 361 -19.68 -3.12 15.30
CA PRO A 361 -19.70 -1.71 15.70
C PRO A 361 -18.51 -0.92 15.11
N SER A 362 -18.71 0.37 14.81
CA SER A 362 -17.68 1.23 14.21
C SER A 362 -16.46 1.38 15.13
N GLU A 363 -16.61 1.22 16.45
CA GLU A 363 -15.54 1.28 17.44
C GLU A 363 -14.50 0.15 17.28
N ARG A 364 -14.78 -0.86 16.45
CA ARG A 364 -13.78 -1.87 16.03
C ARG A 364 -12.75 -1.31 15.04
N TYR A 365 -13.01 -0.13 14.50
CA TYR A 365 -12.16 0.60 13.60
C TYR A 365 -11.44 1.72 14.34
N MET A 366 -10.16 1.92 14.02
CA MET A 366 -9.40 3.11 14.45
C MET A 366 -9.90 4.38 13.76
N GLN A 367 -10.51 4.19 12.60
CA GLN A 367 -11.07 5.24 11.77
C GLN A 367 -12.37 4.71 11.17
N ASP A 368 -13.51 5.25 11.59
CA ASP A 368 -14.79 4.95 10.98
C ASP A 368 -14.77 5.26 9.48
N LEU A 369 -15.51 4.47 8.70
CA LEU A 369 -15.54 4.62 7.24
C LEU A 369 -16.13 5.97 6.83
N LEU A 370 -17.26 6.35 7.41
CA LEU A 370 -18.15 7.39 6.90
C LEU A 370 -17.97 8.73 7.63
N LEU A 371 -17.85 8.69 8.96
CA LEU A 371 -18.07 9.87 9.81
C LEU A 371 -16.78 10.49 10.36
N ASP A 372 -15.75 9.67 10.64
CA ASP A 372 -14.52 10.19 11.25
C ASP A 372 -13.71 11.07 10.29
N ASP A 373 -13.00 12.06 10.84
CA ASP A 373 -12.14 12.97 10.09
C ASP A 373 -10.90 12.27 9.51
N ARG A 374 -10.74 12.31 8.18
CA ARG A 374 -9.62 11.70 7.45
C ARG A 374 -8.60 12.73 6.94
N SER A 375 -8.55 13.91 7.56
CA SER A 375 -7.60 14.99 7.25
C SER A 375 -6.12 14.59 7.41
N ASN A 376 -5.84 13.53 8.18
CA ASN A 376 -4.49 13.03 8.42
C ASN A 376 -3.95 12.21 7.24
N GLY A 377 -2.94 12.75 6.55
CA GLY A 377 -2.18 12.03 5.52
C GLY A 377 -2.99 11.68 4.26
N ASP A 378 -2.77 10.50 3.70
CA ASP A 378 -3.44 10.03 2.46
C ASP A 378 -4.73 9.23 2.73
N ASP A 379 -5.25 9.25 3.96
CA ASP A 379 -6.37 8.40 4.38
C ASP A 379 -7.70 8.79 3.71
N LEU A 380 -7.94 10.10 3.48
CA LEU A 380 -9.10 10.57 2.71
C LEU A 380 -8.98 10.21 1.23
N ARG A 381 -7.77 10.34 0.65
CA ARG A 381 -7.50 10.05 -0.76
C ARG A 381 -7.90 8.62 -1.09
N MET A 382 -7.51 7.65 -0.26
CA MET A 382 -7.82 6.22 -0.47
C MET A 382 -9.34 5.96 -0.46
N ALA A 383 -10.07 6.54 0.50
CA ALA A 383 -11.51 6.35 0.62
C ALA A 383 -12.28 7.01 -0.55
N LEU A 384 -11.89 8.23 -0.94
CA LEU A 384 -12.47 8.91 -2.09
C LEU A 384 -12.14 8.22 -3.41
N ALA A 385 -10.91 7.73 -3.57
CA ALA A 385 -10.50 6.96 -4.74
C ALA A 385 -11.36 5.69 -4.89
N TYR A 386 -11.60 4.98 -3.79
CA TYR A 386 -12.48 3.83 -3.75
C TYR A 386 -13.91 4.17 -4.20
N VAL A 387 -14.55 5.19 -3.61
CA VAL A 387 -15.90 5.59 -4.01
C VAL A 387 -15.94 6.09 -5.46
N SER A 388 -14.93 6.85 -5.89
CA SER A 388 -14.84 7.39 -7.26
C SER A 388 -14.70 6.29 -8.30
N LEU A 389 -13.89 5.26 -8.03
CA LEU A 389 -13.77 4.09 -8.89
C LEU A 389 -15.13 3.42 -9.09
N PHE A 390 -15.85 3.13 -8.00
CA PHE A 390 -17.13 2.43 -8.11
C PHE A 390 -18.26 3.29 -8.69
N LYS A 391 -18.23 4.61 -8.49
CA LYS A 391 -19.09 5.55 -9.24
C LYS A 391 -18.81 5.53 -10.74
N LYS A 392 -17.52 5.49 -11.14
CA LYS A 392 -17.15 5.36 -12.56
C LYS A 392 -17.65 4.03 -13.12
N ILE A 393 -17.45 2.93 -12.39
CA ILE A 393 -17.93 1.59 -12.80
C ILE A 393 -19.45 1.60 -12.97
N ALA A 394 -20.22 2.11 -12.00
CA ALA A 394 -21.68 2.19 -12.09
C ALA A 394 -22.15 2.95 -13.34
N ALA A 395 -21.45 4.02 -13.72
CA ALA A 395 -21.75 4.81 -14.91
C ALA A 395 -21.22 4.19 -16.23
N THR A 396 -20.39 3.14 -16.18
CA THR A 396 -19.77 2.54 -17.36
C THR A 396 -20.70 1.52 -18.01
N SER A 397 -20.93 1.66 -19.32
CA SER A 397 -21.69 0.68 -20.09
C SER A 397 -20.88 -0.62 -20.28
N LYS A 398 -21.57 -1.72 -20.57
CA LYS A 398 -20.94 -3.03 -20.77
C LYS A 398 -19.90 -3.01 -21.90
N GLU A 399 -20.20 -2.33 -23.00
CA GLU A 399 -19.33 -2.22 -24.17
C GLU A 399 -18.05 -1.45 -23.88
N ARG A 400 -18.12 -0.49 -22.95
CA ARG A 400 -16.99 0.33 -22.51
C ARG A 400 -16.19 -0.30 -21.38
N PHE A 401 -16.75 -1.24 -20.64
CA PHE A 401 -16.15 -1.78 -19.41
C PHE A 401 -14.72 -2.29 -19.59
N LEU A 402 -14.46 -3.16 -20.57
CA LEU A 402 -13.10 -3.68 -20.80
C LEU A 402 -12.14 -2.64 -21.37
N VAL A 403 -12.66 -1.58 -22.02
CA VAL A 403 -11.86 -0.47 -22.55
C VAL A 403 -11.47 0.49 -21.42
N ASP A 404 -12.40 0.78 -20.51
CA ASP A 404 -12.22 1.74 -19.43
C ASP A 404 -11.51 1.15 -18.21
N PHE A 405 -11.44 -0.18 -18.12
CA PHE A 405 -10.77 -0.98 -17.07
C PHE A 405 -9.92 -2.11 -17.70
N PRO A 406 -8.83 -1.77 -18.41
CA PRO A 406 -8.02 -2.75 -19.15
C PRO A 406 -7.33 -3.79 -18.26
N GLU A 407 -7.18 -3.52 -16.96
CA GLU A 407 -6.61 -4.48 -16.00
C GLU A 407 -7.44 -5.78 -15.93
N ILE A 408 -8.74 -5.71 -16.20
CA ILE A 408 -9.66 -6.86 -16.27
C ILE A 408 -9.29 -7.82 -17.40
N VAL A 409 -8.72 -7.29 -18.50
CA VAL A 409 -8.34 -8.09 -19.67
C VAL A 409 -7.31 -9.16 -19.29
N SER A 410 -6.48 -8.89 -18.29
CA SER A 410 -5.52 -9.88 -17.79
C SER A 410 -6.19 -11.09 -17.12
N ALA A 411 -7.46 -10.98 -16.71
CA ALA A 411 -8.22 -12.02 -16.04
C ALA A 411 -9.13 -12.82 -16.98
N VAL A 412 -9.76 -12.21 -17.99
CA VAL A 412 -10.85 -12.82 -18.77
C VAL A 412 -10.47 -14.13 -19.47
N GLY A 413 -9.21 -14.31 -19.84
CA GLY A 413 -8.71 -15.54 -20.47
C GLY A 413 -8.35 -16.67 -19.50
N HIS A 414 -8.52 -16.48 -18.19
CA HIS A 414 -8.01 -17.38 -17.16
C HIS A 414 -9.11 -17.97 -16.26
N PHE A 415 -10.37 -17.87 -16.67
CA PHE A 415 -11.49 -18.51 -15.98
C PHE A 415 -11.82 -19.87 -16.63
N PRO A 416 -11.72 -20.99 -15.90
CA PRO A 416 -12.00 -22.31 -16.44
C PRO A 416 -13.45 -22.44 -16.95
N GLY A 417 -13.61 -23.02 -18.14
CA GLY A 417 -14.91 -23.30 -18.74
C GLY A 417 -15.70 -22.09 -19.24
N LEU A 418 -15.08 -20.90 -19.31
CA LEU A 418 -15.68 -19.69 -19.87
C LEU A 418 -14.84 -19.18 -21.04
N THR A 419 -15.52 -18.68 -22.08
CA THR A 419 -14.88 -17.85 -23.10
C THR A 419 -14.51 -16.48 -22.51
N ALA A 420 -13.57 -15.78 -23.13
CA ALA A 420 -13.19 -14.43 -22.70
C ALA A 420 -14.39 -13.45 -22.69
N SER A 421 -15.34 -13.63 -23.61
CA SER A 421 -16.58 -12.83 -23.65
C SER A 421 -17.47 -13.13 -22.45
N GLU A 422 -17.73 -14.41 -22.15
CA GLU A 422 -18.57 -14.79 -21.01
C GLU A 422 -17.94 -14.39 -19.67
N ALA A 423 -16.62 -14.52 -19.55
CA ALA A 423 -15.88 -14.03 -18.39
C ALA A 423 -15.99 -12.52 -18.25
N GLY A 424 -15.82 -11.77 -19.34
CA GLY A 424 -16.02 -10.31 -19.38
C GLY A 424 -17.41 -9.89 -18.91
N ASP A 425 -18.44 -10.60 -19.38
CA ASP A 425 -19.84 -10.37 -19.00
C ASP A 425 -20.08 -10.60 -17.51
N ARG A 426 -19.61 -11.73 -16.97
CA ARG A 426 -19.75 -12.03 -15.54
C ARG A 426 -18.98 -11.06 -14.64
N LEU A 427 -17.82 -10.61 -15.08
CA LEU A 427 -17.05 -9.58 -14.37
C LEU A 427 -17.76 -8.25 -14.40
N TYR A 428 -18.33 -7.83 -15.54
CA TYR A 428 -19.16 -6.63 -15.60
C TYR A 428 -20.30 -6.71 -14.58
N ASP A 429 -21.06 -7.79 -14.57
CA ASP A 429 -22.18 -7.98 -13.64
C ASP A 429 -21.73 -7.97 -12.17
N LEU A 430 -20.59 -8.59 -11.86
CA LEU A 430 -19.98 -8.56 -10.53
C LEU A 430 -19.63 -7.15 -10.07
N PHE A 431 -18.93 -6.40 -10.92
CA PHE A 431 -18.50 -5.04 -10.59
C PHE A 431 -19.68 -4.07 -10.52
N GLN A 432 -20.72 -4.25 -11.34
CA GLN A 432 -21.97 -3.48 -11.26
C GLN A 432 -22.70 -3.73 -9.93
N ARG A 433 -22.83 -4.99 -9.49
CA ARG A 433 -23.45 -5.33 -8.19
C ARG A 433 -22.68 -4.73 -7.01
N HIS A 434 -21.35 -4.75 -7.08
CA HIS A 434 -20.51 -4.14 -6.04
C HIS A 434 -20.62 -2.62 -6.05
N ALA A 435 -20.62 -2.00 -7.24
CA ALA A 435 -20.78 -0.56 -7.37
C ALA A 435 -22.10 -0.07 -6.78
N ARG A 436 -23.22 -0.76 -7.06
CA ARG A 436 -24.52 -0.51 -6.43
C ARG A 436 -24.46 -0.63 -4.91
N SER A 437 -23.74 -1.63 -4.39
CA SER A 437 -23.57 -1.80 -2.94
C SER A 437 -22.84 -0.60 -2.29
N VAL A 438 -21.84 -0.02 -2.98
CA VAL A 438 -21.15 1.19 -2.52
C VAL A 438 -22.08 2.40 -2.57
N GLU A 439 -22.83 2.58 -3.67
CA GLU A 439 -23.80 3.67 -3.82
C GLU A 439 -24.93 3.60 -2.78
N ASP A 440 -25.44 2.41 -2.50
CA ASP A 440 -26.49 2.18 -1.51
C ASP A 440 -26.03 2.57 -0.10
N VAL A 441 -24.78 2.26 0.27
CA VAL A 441 -24.20 2.64 1.57
C VAL A 441 -24.10 4.16 1.69
N ILE A 442 -23.54 4.84 0.67
CA ILE A 442 -23.41 6.30 0.69
C ILE A 442 -24.79 6.96 0.72
N SER A 443 -25.73 6.48 -0.08
CA SER A 443 -27.10 7.02 -0.14
C SER A 443 -27.86 6.82 1.16
N SER A 444 -27.67 5.67 1.82
CA SER A 444 -28.27 5.39 3.13
C SER A 444 -27.69 6.29 4.21
N ALA A 445 -26.37 6.47 4.22
CA ALA A 445 -25.71 7.37 5.15
C ALA A 445 -26.18 8.83 5.00
N VAL A 446 -26.44 9.30 3.78
CA VAL A 446 -27.02 10.64 3.58
C VAL A 446 -28.44 10.75 4.09
N ARG A 447 -29.27 9.71 3.94
CA ARG A 447 -30.62 9.72 4.51
C ARG A 447 -30.58 9.79 6.04
N GLU A 448 -29.63 9.10 6.64
CA GLU A 448 -29.45 9.02 8.09
C GLU A 448 -28.84 10.31 8.67
N TYR A 449 -27.77 10.83 8.07
CA TYR A 449 -27.00 11.97 8.58
C TYR A 449 -27.27 13.28 7.83
N GLY A 450 -28.33 13.35 7.03
CA GLY A 450 -28.63 14.51 6.17
C GLY A 450 -28.75 15.83 6.93
N THR A 451 -29.35 15.81 8.14
CA THR A 451 -29.43 17.01 8.99
C THR A 451 -28.05 17.45 9.50
N ALA A 452 -27.20 16.50 9.93
CA ALA A 452 -25.85 16.79 10.39
C ALA A 452 -24.96 17.33 9.26
N LEU A 453 -25.10 16.77 8.05
CA LEU A 453 -24.47 17.29 6.83
C LEU A 453 -24.91 18.73 6.53
N TYR A 454 -26.23 18.99 6.54
CA TYR A 454 -26.77 20.33 6.26
C TYR A 454 -26.30 21.37 7.28
N ARG A 455 -26.13 20.98 8.54
CA ARG A 455 -25.67 21.84 9.63
C ARG A 455 -24.14 21.96 9.72
N ASN A 456 -23.38 21.27 8.86
CA ASN A 456 -21.92 21.15 8.93
C ASN A 456 -21.43 20.61 10.30
N GLU A 457 -22.18 19.68 10.89
CA GLU A 457 -21.82 19.03 12.16
C GLU A 457 -20.83 17.86 11.95
N LEU A 458 -20.67 17.39 10.71
CA LEU A 458 -19.70 16.35 10.36
C LEU A 458 -18.36 16.97 9.90
N PRO A 459 -17.21 16.33 10.19
CA PRO A 459 -15.92 16.79 9.70
C PRO A 459 -15.90 16.94 8.18
N ALA A 460 -15.31 18.03 7.68
CA ALA A 460 -15.23 18.31 6.24
C ALA A 460 -14.46 17.23 5.47
N ALA A 461 -13.44 16.64 6.10
CA ALA A 461 -12.64 15.54 5.56
C ALA A 461 -13.14 14.14 6.02
N SER A 462 -14.36 14.03 6.54
CA SER A 462 -15.04 12.73 6.59
C SER A 462 -15.41 12.26 5.19
N LEU A 463 -15.49 10.93 4.96
CA LEU A 463 -15.83 10.42 3.64
C LEU A 463 -17.22 10.89 3.20
N LEU A 464 -18.18 10.91 4.13
CA LEU A 464 -19.55 11.30 3.83
C LEU A 464 -19.62 12.78 3.40
N SER A 465 -19.02 13.70 4.14
CA SER A 465 -18.96 15.12 3.75
C SER A 465 -18.22 15.33 2.43
N ALA A 466 -17.06 14.69 2.26
CA ALA A 466 -16.22 14.84 1.08
C ALA A 466 -16.89 14.30 -0.21
N CYS A 467 -17.81 13.34 -0.10
CA CYS A 467 -18.57 12.85 -1.25
C CYS A 467 -19.59 13.88 -1.80
N TYR A 468 -19.97 14.87 -0.98
CA TYR A 468 -21.01 15.87 -1.30
C TYR A 468 -20.47 17.31 -1.40
N ASN A 469 -19.31 17.60 -0.82
CA ASN A 469 -18.59 18.84 -1.05
C ASN A 469 -17.98 18.85 -2.46
N ARG A 470 -18.70 19.47 -3.41
CA ARG A 470 -18.20 19.74 -4.79
C ARG A 470 -17.22 20.92 -4.87
N GLY A 471 -17.10 21.71 -3.81
CA GLY A 471 -16.01 22.67 -3.65
C GLY A 471 -14.93 22.02 -2.80
N HIS A 472 -13.67 22.20 -3.19
CA HIS A 472 -12.46 21.78 -2.47
C HIS A 472 -12.68 21.47 -0.99
N VAL A 473 -12.26 20.27 -0.55
CA VAL A 473 -12.00 20.03 0.86
C VAL A 473 -10.88 20.99 1.25
N GLU A 474 -11.23 22.18 1.71
CA GLU A 474 -10.38 22.90 2.64
C GLU A 474 -10.31 21.97 3.86
N ILE A 475 -9.22 21.22 3.93
CA ILE A 475 -8.76 20.70 5.21
C ILE A 475 -8.64 21.95 6.06
N ALA A 476 -9.54 22.13 7.03
CA ALA A 476 -9.44 23.21 7.98
C ALA A 476 -8.01 23.11 8.54
N PRO A 477 -7.14 24.11 8.32
CA PRO A 477 -5.79 24.01 8.82
C PRO A 477 -5.90 23.76 10.32
N PRO A 478 -5.11 22.81 10.89
CA PRO A 478 -5.00 22.75 12.34
C PRO A 478 -4.71 24.18 12.82
N SER A 479 -5.33 24.61 13.92
CA SER A 479 -5.14 25.95 14.46
C SER A 479 -3.64 26.24 14.62
N ASN A 480 -3.08 26.90 13.61
CA ASN A 480 -1.66 27.19 13.46
C ASN A 480 -1.50 28.70 13.33
N TYR A 481 -2.39 29.45 13.98
CA TYR A 481 -2.50 30.91 13.87
C TYR A 481 -1.13 31.59 14.03
N ASP A 482 -0.29 31.08 14.95
CA ASP A 482 1.04 31.61 15.18
C ASP A 482 2.03 31.32 14.04
N ASN A 483 1.90 30.17 13.38
CA ASN A 483 2.79 29.75 12.29
C ASN A 483 2.34 30.32 10.94
N ASP A 484 1.03 30.45 10.72
CA ASP A 484 0.45 31.08 9.54
C ASP A 484 0.59 32.60 9.61
N ALA A 485 0.48 33.23 10.79
CA ALA A 485 0.85 34.62 10.99
C ALA A 485 2.33 34.85 10.71
N LYS A 486 3.21 33.95 11.19
CA LYS A 486 4.65 34.03 10.92
C LYS A 486 4.99 33.84 9.44
N THR A 487 4.39 32.84 8.78
CA THR A 487 4.62 32.54 7.36
C THR A 487 4.02 33.61 6.44
N PHE A 488 2.91 34.23 6.82
CA PHE A 488 2.32 35.39 6.14
C PHE A 488 3.21 36.63 6.28
N MET A 489 3.75 36.89 7.49
CA MET A 489 4.75 37.93 7.72
C MET A 489 6.06 37.69 6.95
N ASP A 490 6.48 36.43 6.82
CA ASP A 490 7.68 36.01 6.06
C ASP A 490 7.45 36.05 4.53
N ARG A 491 6.21 35.94 4.04
CA ARG A 491 5.87 36.09 2.61
C ARG A 491 5.68 37.54 2.18
N LEU A 492 5.28 38.42 3.09
CA LEU A 492 5.19 39.86 2.87
C LEU A 492 6.57 40.55 2.78
N SER A 493 7.64 39.87 3.19
CA SER A 493 8.99 40.42 3.34
C SER A 493 9.96 40.12 2.18
N ALA A 494 9.49 39.58 1.05
CA ALA A 494 10.29 39.44 -0.17
C ALA A 494 9.70 40.23 -1.35
N GLN A 495 9.56 41.54 -1.17
CA GLN A 495 9.25 42.46 -2.28
C GLN A 495 10.53 42.73 -3.09
N THR A 496 10.47 42.51 -4.40
CA THR A 496 11.63 42.72 -5.30
C THR A 496 11.51 44.11 -5.93
N LEU A 497 12.52 44.96 -5.74
CA LEU A 497 12.61 46.29 -6.35
C LEU A 497 13.32 46.21 -7.71
N GLU A 498 12.60 46.46 -8.80
CA GLU A 498 13.18 46.50 -10.16
C GLU A 498 13.48 47.94 -10.60
N PHE A 499 14.71 48.19 -11.07
CA PHE A 499 15.13 49.46 -11.65
C PHE A 499 16.24 49.25 -12.69
N ALA A 500 16.39 50.23 -13.59
CA ALA A 500 17.43 50.29 -14.62
C ALA A 500 18.26 51.56 -14.48
N PHE A 501 19.57 51.45 -14.72
CA PHE A 501 20.50 52.58 -14.79
C PHE A 501 20.76 52.94 -16.25
N ASP A 502 20.55 54.21 -16.59
CA ASP A 502 20.96 54.83 -17.84
C ASP A 502 22.13 55.78 -17.53
N ASP A 503 23.35 55.25 -17.67
CA ASP A 503 24.58 55.98 -17.38
C ASP A 503 24.88 57.06 -18.44
N GLU A 504 24.33 56.95 -19.66
CA GLU A 504 24.54 57.95 -20.73
C GLU A 504 23.72 59.20 -20.49
N GLN A 505 22.49 59.06 -19.97
CA GLN A 505 21.60 60.18 -19.67
C GLN A 505 21.63 60.62 -18.19
N GLU A 506 22.44 59.99 -17.35
CA GLU A 506 22.49 60.18 -15.89
C GLU A 506 21.12 59.98 -15.21
N ARG A 507 20.45 58.85 -15.47
CA ARG A 507 19.11 58.53 -14.96
C ARG A 507 18.97 57.14 -14.34
N VAL A 508 18.13 57.01 -13.31
CA VAL A 508 17.66 55.71 -12.78
C VAL A 508 16.15 55.61 -12.98
N HIS A 509 15.70 54.57 -13.69
CA HIS A 509 14.29 54.30 -13.95
C HIS A 509 13.79 53.16 -13.06
N PHE A 510 12.75 53.41 -12.27
CA PHE A 510 12.11 52.38 -11.45
C PHE A 510 10.89 51.81 -12.16
N GLN A 511 10.65 50.52 -11.97
CA GLN A 511 9.39 49.89 -12.37
C GLN A 511 8.24 50.56 -11.60
N GLY A 512 7.30 51.17 -12.33
CA GLY A 512 6.27 52.07 -11.75
C GLY A 512 6.39 53.53 -12.20
N GLY A 513 7.40 53.87 -13.01
CA GLY A 513 7.46 55.13 -13.76
C GLY A 513 8.23 56.28 -13.08
N LEU A 514 8.71 56.09 -11.85
CA LEU A 514 9.59 57.07 -11.20
C LEU A 514 10.97 57.08 -11.88
N THR A 515 11.49 58.28 -12.15
CA THR A 515 12.84 58.47 -12.67
C THR A 515 13.62 59.43 -11.77
N LEU A 516 14.83 59.04 -11.39
CA LEU A 516 15.78 59.91 -10.67
C LEU A 516 16.84 60.43 -11.65
N GLU A 517 17.16 61.71 -11.56
CA GLU A 517 18.13 62.37 -12.44
C GLU A 517 19.02 63.38 -11.67
N GLY A 518 20.11 63.83 -12.29
CA GLY A 518 21.00 64.86 -11.76
C GLY A 518 21.65 64.46 -10.42
N ALA A 519 21.52 65.31 -9.40
CA ALA A 519 22.15 65.06 -8.09
C ALA A 519 21.66 63.76 -7.43
N ASN A 520 20.40 63.37 -7.64
CA ASN A 520 19.85 62.12 -7.10
C ASN A 520 20.45 60.90 -7.81
N PHE A 521 20.63 60.96 -9.13
CA PHE A 521 21.32 59.89 -9.87
C PHE A 521 22.74 59.68 -9.34
N LYS A 522 23.50 60.75 -9.14
CA LYS A 522 24.91 60.67 -8.67
C LYS A 522 25.03 59.98 -7.31
N ILE A 523 24.07 60.19 -6.43
CA ILE A 523 24.02 59.53 -5.13
C ILE A 523 23.74 58.03 -5.30
N VAL A 524 22.69 57.66 -6.03
CA VAL A 524 22.32 56.24 -6.20
C VAL A 524 23.41 55.49 -6.99
N ALA A 525 24.08 56.16 -7.95
CA ALA A 525 25.24 55.61 -8.67
C ALA A 525 26.45 55.35 -7.75
N ALA A 526 26.70 56.19 -6.75
CA ALA A 526 27.75 55.93 -5.76
C ALA A 526 27.39 54.75 -4.83
N LEU A 527 26.11 54.59 -4.49
CA LEU A 527 25.64 53.51 -3.61
C LEU A 527 25.54 52.15 -4.32
N ILE A 528 25.19 52.12 -5.61
CA ILE A 528 24.92 50.87 -6.33
C ILE A 528 26.17 50.00 -6.50
N GLU A 529 27.36 50.60 -6.49
CA GLU A 529 28.62 49.86 -6.61
C GLU A 529 28.85 48.92 -5.42
N ALA A 530 28.64 49.42 -4.19
CA ALA A 530 28.72 48.61 -2.97
C ALA A 530 27.69 47.48 -2.98
N PHE A 531 26.46 47.78 -3.41
CA PHE A 531 25.39 46.80 -3.56
C PHE A 531 25.74 45.69 -4.56
N ARG A 532 26.22 46.05 -5.76
CA ARG A 532 26.61 45.07 -6.79
C ARG A 532 27.78 44.19 -6.34
N SER A 533 28.77 44.78 -5.66
CA SER A 533 29.93 44.06 -5.12
C SER A 533 29.51 43.03 -4.06
N ALA A 534 28.66 43.42 -3.11
CA ALA A 534 28.13 42.54 -2.07
C ALA A 534 27.30 41.39 -2.65
N LYS A 535 26.41 41.69 -3.62
CA LYS A 535 25.61 40.66 -4.31
C LYS A 535 26.47 39.64 -5.06
N LYS A 536 27.54 40.10 -5.71
CA LYS A 536 28.49 39.22 -6.42
C LYS A 536 29.25 38.29 -5.47
N ARG A 537 29.53 38.74 -4.24
CA ARG A 537 30.21 37.96 -3.19
C ARG A 537 29.26 37.19 -2.27
N GLN A 538 27.95 37.33 -2.46
CA GLN A 538 26.91 36.80 -1.57
C GLN A 538 27.11 37.21 -0.09
N THR A 539 27.52 38.46 0.14
CA THR A 539 27.69 39.06 1.47
C THR A 539 26.65 40.16 1.70
N GLU A 540 26.44 40.56 2.96
CA GLU A 540 25.64 41.76 3.27
C GLU A 540 26.24 43.01 2.63
N VAL A 541 25.36 43.95 2.26
CA VAL A 541 25.75 45.24 1.69
C VAL A 541 26.26 46.12 2.84
N GLN A 542 27.54 46.48 2.82
CA GLN A 542 28.08 47.38 3.84
C GLN A 542 27.44 48.77 3.70
N PHE A 543 26.97 49.31 4.82
CA PHE A 543 26.42 50.66 4.90
C PHE A 543 27.52 51.70 4.66
N LEU A 544 27.19 52.76 3.92
CA LEU A 544 28.05 53.93 3.73
C LEU A 544 27.52 55.07 4.60
N SER A 545 28.39 55.70 5.39
CA SER A 545 27.99 56.83 6.22
C SER A 545 27.83 58.11 5.38
N ALA A 546 27.00 59.07 5.84
CA ALA A 546 26.83 60.34 5.14
C ALA A 546 28.15 61.13 4.97
N PRO A 547 29.09 61.16 5.95
CA PRO A 547 30.42 61.73 5.74
C PRO A 547 31.23 61.04 4.63
N ASP A 548 31.25 59.70 4.60
CA ASP A 548 32.01 58.95 3.59
C ASP A 548 31.47 59.21 2.17
N LEU A 549 30.13 59.31 2.06
CA LEU A 549 29.49 59.61 0.80
C LEU A 549 29.73 61.07 0.37
N ALA A 550 29.77 62.01 1.31
CA ALA A 550 30.10 63.41 1.05
C ALA A 550 31.52 63.55 0.50
N ASP A 551 32.49 62.83 1.08
CA ASP A 551 33.86 62.76 0.61
C ASP A 551 33.96 62.13 -0.78
N HIS A 552 33.23 61.02 -1.02
CA HIS A 552 33.19 60.34 -2.32
C HIS A 552 32.65 61.25 -3.44
N LEU A 553 31.59 62.01 -3.14
CA LEU A 553 30.96 62.95 -4.08
C LEU A 553 31.63 64.34 -4.09
N ARG A 554 32.65 64.57 -3.24
CA ARG A 554 33.37 65.84 -3.07
C ARG A 554 32.47 67.04 -2.79
N ILE A 555 31.49 66.85 -1.90
CA ILE A 555 30.58 67.90 -1.44
C ILE A 555 30.68 68.06 0.08
N SER A 556 30.23 69.20 0.62
CA SER A 556 30.19 69.38 2.07
C SER A 556 29.17 68.44 2.72
N GLU A 557 29.43 68.02 3.97
CA GLU A 557 28.51 67.17 4.73
C GLU A 557 27.11 67.80 4.86
N GLN A 558 27.04 69.13 5.01
CA GLN A 558 25.76 69.85 5.04
C GLN A 558 24.99 69.73 3.71
N SER A 559 25.70 69.81 2.58
CA SER A 559 25.10 69.61 1.25
C SER A 559 24.65 68.17 1.07
N MET A 560 25.46 67.20 1.51
CA MET A 560 25.13 65.77 1.46
C MET A 560 23.85 65.47 2.24
N ARG A 561 23.74 65.94 3.49
CA ARG A 561 22.51 65.78 4.31
C ARG A 561 21.28 66.36 3.63
N GLN A 562 21.41 67.52 2.98
CA GLN A 562 20.30 68.13 2.24
C GLN A 562 19.92 67.34 0.99
N GLN A 563 20.90 66.82 0.25
CA GLN A 563 20.65 65.98 -0.93
C GLN A 563 20.03 64.63 -0.55
N LEU A 564 20.45 64.00 0.55
CA LEU A 564 19.81 62.77 1.05
C LEU A 564 18.37 62.98 1.45
N ARG A 565 18.04 64.11 2.09
CA ARG A 565 16.66 64.44 2.39
C ARG A 565 15.82 64.55 1.11
N ARG A 566 16.33 65.23 0.08
CA ARG A 566 15.65 65.36 -1.23
C ARG A 566 15.53 64.02 -1.95
N LEU A 567 16.54 63.16 -1.86
CA LEU A 567 16.47 61.82 -2.45
C LEU A 567 15.37 61.00 -1.76
N ARG A 568 15.30 61.02 -0.42
CA ARG A 568 14.25 60.33 0.37
C ARG A 568 12.85 60.82 -0.01
N GLU A 569 12.65 62.13 -0.14
CA GLU A 569 11.37 62.71 -0.63
C GLU A 569 11.06 62.26 -2.07
N ALA A 570 12.05 62.19 -2.95
CA ALA A 570 11.85 61.82 -4.35
C ALA A 570 11.46 60.34 -4.55
N ILE A 571 11.90 59.45 -3.66
CA ILE A 571 11.60 58.01 -3.73
C ILE A 571 10.38 57.59 -2.91
N GLU A 572 9.84 58.47 -2.06
CA GLU A 572 8.65 58.19 -1.25
C GLU A 572 7.45 57.63 -2.06
N PRO A 573 7.17 58.08 -3.32
CA PRO A 573 6.10 57.49 -4.12
C PRO A 573 6.26 55.99 -4.44
N LEU A 574 7.48 55.44 -4.37
CA LEU A 574 7.73 54.00 -4.54
C LEU A 574 7.14 53.19 -3.39
N ASN A 575 7.07 53.74 -2.17
CA ASN A 575 6.53 53.06 -1.00
C ASN A 575 5.06 52.68 -1.18
N VAL A 576 4.28 53.61 -1.73
CA VAL A 576 2.84 53.44 -1.96
C VAL A 576 2.57 52.49 -3.12
N THR A 577 3.42 52.53 -4.16
CA THR A 577 3.21 51.75 -5.39
C THR A 577 3.64 50.28 -5.24
N MET A 578 4.66 49.99 -4.42
CA MET A 578 5.14 48.63 -4.19
C MET A 578 4.65 48.01 -2.89
N GLY A 579 4.21 48.80 -1.91
CA GLY A 579 3.83 48.30 -0.60
C GLY A 579 5.02 47.98 0.33
N ILE A 580 6.20 48.55 0.04
CA ILE A 580 7.38 48.50 0.94
C ILE A 580 7.33 49.74 1.85
N PRO A 581 7.21 49.60 3.18
CA PRO A 581 7.48 50.70 4.08
C PRO A 581 8.99 50.96 4.11
N THR A 582 9.44 52.10 3.58
CA THR A 582 10.83 52.55 3.77
C THR A 582 10.90 53.42 5.02
N ASP A 583 11.82 53.08 5.93
CA ASP A 583 12.14 53.88 7.10
C ASP A 583 13.25 54.90 6.79
N GLN A 584 13.61 55.72 7.78
CA GLN A 584 14.61 56.78 7.59
C GLN A 584 15.99 56.25 7.17
N ASP A 585 16.31 54.99 7.44
CA ASP A 585 17.64 54.41 7.23
C ASP A 585 17.70 53.48 6.00
N THR A 586 16.60 53.33 5.26
CA THR A 586 16.46 52.35 4.16
C THR A 586 17.45 52.54 3.00
N PHE A 587 18.01 53.74 2.82
CA PHE A 587 19.04 53.99 1.80
C PHE A 587 20.41 54.36 2.37
N ILE A 588 20.45 55.07 3.51
CA ILE A 588 21.66 55.48 4.24
C ILE A 588 21.26 55.68 5.70
N GLN A 589 22.04 55.11 6.63
CA GLN A 589 21.83 55.29 8.06
C GLN A 589 22.25 56.70 8.51
N THR A 590 21.42 57.33 9.34
CA THR A 590 21.59 58.71 9.79
C THR A 590 22.68 58.89 10.85
#